data_AF-A0A662CFM7-F1
#
_entry.id   AF-A0A662CFM7-F1
#
_cell.length_a   1.000
_cell.length_b   1.000
_cell.length_c   1.000
_cell.angle_alpha   90.00
_cell.angle_beta   90.00
_cell.angle_gamma   90.00
#
_symmetry.space_group_name_H-M   'P 1'
#
loop_
_entity.id
_entity.type
_entity.pdbx_description
1 polymer ?
#
loop_
_entity_poly.entity_id
_entity_poly.type
_entity_poly.pdbx_seq_one_letter_code
_entity_poly.pdbx_strand_id
1 'polypeptide(L)'
;MKPDNTIRIYMSHTIRGKHGNKATPAQMQANKDRALQFANCLRAYFLDWERMDGLPPVDLYVPAEHDEFVELAWKKKYLNIDQILEID
;
A
#
# COMPACT_ATOMS: atom_id res chain seq x y z
N MET A 1 -31.37 5.87 -1.04
CA MET A 1 -29.99 5.45 -0.72
C MET A 1 -29.39 6.54 0.14
N LYS A 2 -28.90 6.26 1.35
CA LYS A 2 -28.13 7.28 2.08
C LYS A 2 -26.81 7.52 1.31
N PRO A 3 -26.26 8.75 1.30
CA PRO A 3 -24.95 8.98 0.73
C PRO A 3 -23.92 8.12 1.44
N ASP A 4 -23.07 7.42 0.69
CA ASP A 4 -21.85 6.81 1.24
C ASP A 4 -20.94 7.95 1.67
N ASN A 5 -20.79 8.14 2.98
CA ASN A 5 -19.91 9.15 3.56
C ASN A 5 -18.53 8.59 3.91
N THR A 6 -18.20 7.38 3.46
CA THR A 6 -16.91 6.74 3.71
C THR A 6 -15.79 7.58 3.12
N ILE A 7 -14.79 7.88 3.96
CA ILE A 7 -13.54 8.51 3.51
C ILE A 7 -12.66 7.41 2.93
N ARG A 8 -12.22 7.57 1.68
CA ARG A 8 -11.32 6.63 1.03
C ARG A 8 -9.90 7.20 0.99
N ILE A 9 -8.94 6.43 1.49
CA ILE A 9 -7.55 6.83 1.60
C ILE A 9 -6.70 5.84 0.80
N TYR A 10 -5.87 6.37 -0.10
CA TYR A 10 -4.84 5.62 -0.81
C TYR A 10 -3.49 5.93 -0.18
N MET A 11 -2.83 4.91 0.39
CA MET A 11 -1.50 5.07 0.98
C MET A 11 -0.43 4.52 0.03
N SER A 12 0.10 5.38 -0.83
CA SER A 12 1.24 5.06 -1.68
C SER A 12 2.51 4.79 -0.87
N HIS A 13 3.40 3.93 -1.37
CA HIS A 13 4.79 3.92 -0.96
C HIS A 13 5.69 3.67 -2.17
N THR A 14 6.94 4.14 -2.12
CA THR A 14 7.91 3.83 -3.16
C THR A 14 8.37 2.37 -3.02
N ILE A 15 8.15 1.49 -3.99
CA ILE A 15 8.57 0.07 -3.92
C ILE A 15 10.09 -0.07 -3.65
N ARG A 16 10.91 0.71 -4.36
CA ARG A 16 12.37 0.69 -4.25
C ARG A 16 12.93 1.41 -3.01
N GLY A 17 12.05 2.08 -2.24
CA GLY A 17 12.44 2.89 -1.10
C GLY A 17 13.52 3.92 -1.45
N LYS A 18 14.31 4.29 -0.44
CA LYS A 18 15.44 5.22 -0.57
C LYS A 18 16.57 4.75 -1.50
N HIS A 19 16.58 3.47 -1.90
CA HIS A 19 17.67 2.89 -2.69
C HIS A 19 17.45 3.01 -4.19
N GLY A 20 16.23 3.38 -4.63
CA GLY A 20 15.91 3.60 -6.04
C GLY A 20 16.35 2.44 -6.93
N ASN A 21 16.95 2.73 -8.08
CA ASN A 21 17.39 1.72 -9.06
C ASN A 21 18.46 0.75 -8.55
N LYS A 22 19.01 0.98 -7.36
CA LYS A 22 20.02 0.10 -6.73
C LYS A 22 19.42 -0.79 -5.64
N ALA A 23 18.09 -0.76 -5.45
CA ALA A 23 17.43 -1.57 -4.45
C ALA A 23 17.60 -3.08 -4.75
N THR A 24 18.09 -3.82 -3.76
CA THR A 24 18.10 -5.29 -3.80
C THR A 24 16.72 -5.84 -3.44
N PRO A 25 16.38 -7.09 -3.80
CA PRO A 25 15.12 -7.72 -3.38
C PRO A 25 14.89 -7.66 -1.86
N ALA A 26 15.93 -7.91 -1.06
CA ALA A 26 15.84 -7.83 0.40
C ALA A 26 15.54 -6.40 0.89
N GLN A 27 16.06 -5.37 0.21
CA GLN A 27 15.78 -3.97 0.55
C GLN A 27 14.35 -3.56 0.17
N MET A 28 13.85 -4.05 -0.97
CA MET A 28 12.46 -3.83 -1.39
C MET A 28 11.49 -4.52 -0.42
N GLN A 29 11.78 -5.76 -0.02
CA GLN A 29 10.99 -6.48 0.99
C GLN A 29 10.98 -5.73 2.32
N ALA A 30 12.14 -5.31 2.83
CA ALA A 30 12.22 -4.55 4.08
C ALA A 30 11.48 -3.19 3.99
N ASN A 31 11.36 -2.61 2.79
CA ASN A 31 10.60 -1.39 2.58
C ASN A 31 9.09 -1.65 2.55
N LYS A 32 8.65 -2.71 1.86
CA LYS A 32 7.27 -3.23 1.91
C LYS A 32 6.85 -3.51 3.34
N ASP A 33 7.67 -4.20 4.12
CA ASP A 33 7.37 -4.54 5.52
C ASP A 33 7.14 -3.27 6.37
N ARG A 34 7.91 -2.21 6.15
CA ARG A 34 7.70 -0.91 6.81
C ARG A 34 6.41 -0.23 6.37
N ALA A 35 6.08 -0.27 5.09
CA ALA A 35 4.83 0.28 4.58
C ALA A 35 3.62 -0.45 5.20
N LEU A 36 3.66 -1.78 5.26
CA LEU A 36 2.64 -2.59 5.92
C LEU A 36 2.56 -2.33 7.43
N GLN A 37 3.69 -2.16 8.11
CA GLN A 37 3.72 -1.81 9.52
C GLN A 37 3.03 -0.46 9.77
N PHE A 38 3.33 0.55 8.95
CA PHE A 38 2.72 1.86 9.07
C PHE A 38 1.22 1.84 8.72
N ALA A 39 0.81 1.07 7.70
CA ALA A 39 -0.60 0.83 7.38
C ALA A 39 -1.35 0.24 8.58
N ASN A 40 -0.75 -0.71 9.28
CA ASN A 40 -1.38 -1.30 10.47
C ASN A 40 -1.52 -0.29 11.62
N CYS A 41 -0.56 0.62 11.79
CA CYS A 41 -0.70 1.74 12.71
C CYS A 41 -1.86 2.67 12.33
N LEU A 42 -2.00 3.01 11.04
CA LEU A 42 -3.12 3.82 10.54
C LEU A 42 -4.46 3.13 10.73
N ARG A 43 -4.56 1.82 10.46
CA ARG A 43 -5.78 1.05 10.69
C ARG A 43 -6.19 1.06 12.16
N ALA A 44 -5.22 0.87 13.07
CA ALA A 44 -5.49 0.96 14.51
C ALA A 44 -6.02 2.35 14.90
N TYR A 45 -5.42 3.41 14.34
CA TYR A 45 -5.90 4.77 14.55
C TYR A 45 -7.34 4.97 14.00
N PHE A 46 -7.65 4.45 12.82
CA PHE A 46 -8.99 4.56 12.24
C PHE A 46 -10.05 3.70 12.95
N LEU A 47 -9.65 2.60 13.59
CA LEU A 47 -10.56 1.85 14.48
C LEU A 47 -11.00 2.69 15.68
N ASP A 48 -10.12 3.55 16.21
CA ASP A 48 -10.49 4.48 17.26
C ASP A 48 -11.33 5.66 16.73
N TRP A 49 -11.05 6.15 15.51
CA TRP A 49 -11.86 7.13 14.80
C TRP A 49 -13.31 6.67 14.62
N GLU A 50 -13.52 5.42 14.20
CA GLU A 50 -14.86 4.84 14.01
C GLU A 50 -15.67 4.68 15.30
N ARG A 51 -15.02 4.74 16.47
CA ARG A 51 -15.68 4.73 17.78
C ARG A 51 -16.13 6.12 18.23
N MET A 52 -15.70 7.19 17.54
CA MET A 52 -16.08 8.56 17.88
C MET A 52 -17.42 8.92 17.22
N ASP A 53 -18.32 9.50 18.00
CA ASP A 53 -19.65 9.86 17.50
C ASP A 53 -19.57 10.96 16.42
N GLY A 54 -20.36 10.78 15.36
CA GLY A 54 -20.44 11.73 14.24
C GLY A 54 -19.33 11.66 13.19
N LEU A 55 -18.36 10.74 13.30
CA LEU A 55 -17.31 10.58 12.29
C LEU A 55 -17.67 9.55 11.21
N PRO A 56 -17.29 9.79 9.94
CA PRO A 56 -17.49 8.82 8.87
C PRO A 56 -16.51 7.63 8.97
N PRO A 57 -16.90 6.44 8.47
CA PRO A 57 -16.00 5.31 8.29
C PRO A 57 -14.81 5.65 7.38
N VAL A 58 -13.72 4.91 7.54
CA VAL A 58 -12.51 5.09 6.73
C VAL A 58 -12.13 3.79 6.02
N ASP A 59 -12.00 3.85 4.71
CA ASP A 59 -11.47 2.77 3.88
C ASP A 59 -10.02 3.09 3.47
N LEU A 60 -9.07 2.27 3.92
CA LEU A 60 -7.64 2.45 3.68
C LEU A 60 -7.12 1.38 2.72
N TYR A 61 -6.79 1.81 1.50
CA TYR A 61 -6.13 0.99 0.49
C TYR A 61 -4.61 1.15 0.53
N VAL A 62 -3.89 0.02 0.48
CA VAL A 62 -2.43 -0.05 0.61
C VAL A 62 -1.85 -0.99 -0.47
N PRO A 63 -1.23 -0.45 -1.54
CA PRO A 63 -0.64 -1.27 -2.62
C PRO A 63 0.38 -2.30 -2.14
N ALA A 64 1.11 -2.00 -1.05
CA ALA A 64 2.11 -2.89 -0.45
C ALA A 64 1.59 -4.31 -0.19
N GLU A 65 0.29 -4.48 0.05
CA GLU A 65 -0.35 -5.78 0.28
C GLU A 65 -0.32 -6.68 -0.96
N HIS A 66 -0.14 -6.09 -2.14
CA HIS A 66 -0.14 -6.75 -3.43
C HIS A 66 1.24 -6.79 -4.11
N ASP A 67 2.29 -6.22 -3.48
CA ASP A 67 3.66 -6.20 -4.01
C ASP A 67 4.20 -7.59 -4.39
N GLU A 68 3.74 -8.66 -3.71
CA GLU A 68 4.16 -10.03 -4.03
C GLU A 68 3.71 -10.46 -5.43
N PHE A 69 2.52 -10.04 -5.84
CA PHE A 69 2.01 -10.32 -7.19
C PHE A 69 2.88 -9.62 -8.24
N VAL A 70 3.21 -8.35 -7.99
CA VAL A 70 4.07 -7.54 -8.87
C VAL A 70 5.45 -8.18 -9.00
N GLU A 71 6.05 -8.61 -7.88
CA GLU A 71 7.35 -9.28 -7.89
C GLU A 71 7.31 -10.63 -8.61
N LEU A 72 6.26 -11.43 -8.40
CA LEU A 72 6.09 -12.72 -9.06
C LEU A 72 5.90 -12.55 -10.58
N ALA A 73 5.05 -11.60 -11.00
CA ALA A 73 4.79 -11.29 -12.39
C ALA A 73 6.06 -10.81 -13.11
N TRP A 74 6.88 -10.00 -12.43
CA TRP A 74 8.19 -9.59 -12.93
C TRP A 74 9.14 -10.77 -13.09
N LYS A 75 9.28 -11.62 -12.06
CA LYS A 75 10.14 -12.82 -12.10
C LYS A 75 9.73 -13.80 -13.20
N LYS A 76 8.43 -13.92 -13.46
CA LYS A 76 7.87 -14.76 -14.54
C LYS A 76 7.91 -14.10 -15.92
N LYS A 77 8.40 -12.86 -16.02
CA LYS A 77 8.43 -12.04 -17.25
C LYS A 77 7.04 -11.79 -17.85
N TYR A 78 6.00 -11.84 -17.03
CA TYR A 78 4.64 -11.44 -17.44
C TYR A 78 4.49 -9.92 -17.47
N LEU A 79 5.25 -9.22 -16.64
CA LEU A 79 5.36 -7.76 -16.64
C LEU A 79 6.83 -7.37 -16.73
N ASN A 80 7.13 -6.37 -17.56
CA ASN A 80 8.41 -5.68 -17.54
C ASN A 80 8.40 -4.53 -16.49
N ILE A 81 9.56 -3.94 -16.22
CA ILE A 81 9.68 -2.87 -15.22
C ILE A 81 8.82 -1.65 -15.58
N ASP A 82 8.74 -1.30 -16.86
CA ASP A 82 8.00 -0.12 -17.32
C ASP A 82 6.49 -0.31 -17.10
N GLN A 83 5.97 -1.51 -17.37
CA GLN A 83 4.59 -1.88 -17.08
C GLN A 83 4.27 -1.90 -15.59
N ILE A 84 5.23 -2.26 -14.75
CA ILE A 84 5.05 -2.19 -13.29
C ILE A 84 4.96 -0.73 -12.84
N LEU A 85 5.80 0.15 -13.40
CA LEU A 85 5.80 1.58 -13.11
C LEU A 85 4.61 2.34 -13.70
N GLU A 86 3.90 1.78 -14.68
CA GLU A 86 2.65 2.34 -15.22
C GLU A 86 1.42 2.02 -14.35
N ILE A 87 1.49 0.95 -13.55
CA ILE A 87 0.39 0.48 -12.69
C ILE A 87 0.56 0.97 -11.24
N ASP A 88 1.81 1.15 -10.79
CA ASP A 88 2.21 1.75 -9.50
C ASP A 88 2.02 3.28 -9.50
#